data_AF-A0A529KTR7-F1
#
_entry.id   AF-A0A529KTR7-F1
#
_cell.length_a   1.000
_cell.length_b   1.000
_cell.length_c   1.000
_cell.angle_alpha   90.00
_cell.angle_beta   90.00
_cell.angle_gamma   90.00
#
_symmetry.space_group_name_H-M   'P 1'
#
loop_
_entity.id
_entity.type
_entity.pdbx_description
1 polymer ?
#
loop_
_entity_poly.entity_id
_entity_poly.type
_entity_poly.pdbx_seq_one_letter_code
_entity_poly.pdbx_strand_id
1 'polypeptide(L)'
;PWAGLLTDEELLEGLRHMMTLRTFDARMQMAQRQGKTSFYMQHLGEEAVSCAFRKALQPGDMNFPTYRQAGLLIADGYPMVMMMN
;
A
#
# COMPACT_ATOMS: atom_id res chain seq x y z
N PRO A 1 16.88 9.86 18.63
CA PRO A 1 15.77 9.40 19.50
C PRO A 1 14.71 8.53 18.79
N TRP A 2 14.56 8.60 17.45
CA TRP A 2 13.54 7.86 16.69
C TRP A 2 13.99 6.50 16.13
N ALA A 3 15.26 6.13 16.32
CA ALA A 3 15.81 4.87 15.83
C ALA A 3 15.65 3.75 16.87
N GLY A 4 15.53 2.51 16.40
CA GLY A 4 15.41 1.31 17.26
C GLY A 4 14.03 1.09 17.89
N LEU A 5 12.99 1.78 17.38
CA LEU A 5 11.61 1.62 17.85
C LEU A 5 10.89 0.42 17.22
N LEU A 6 11.48 -0.19 16.20
CA LEU A 6 10.92 -1.32 15.45
C LEU A 6 11.91 -2.48 15.49
N THR A 7 11.36 -3.68 15.56
CA THR A 7 12.07 -4.95 15.38
C THR A 7 12.42 -5.18 13.91
N ASP A 8 13.41 -6.04 13.64
CA ASP A 8 13.78 -6.40 12.28
C ASP A 8 12.61 -7.09 11.55
N GLU A 9 11.79 -7.85 12.27
CA GLU A 9 10.57 -8.48 11.76
C GLU A 9 9.54 -7.45 11.28
N GLU A 10 9.29 -6.39 12.06
CA GLU A 10 8.38 -5.29 11.68
C GLU A 10 8.92 -4.51 10.48
N LEU A 11 10.23 -4.29 10.40
CA LEU A 11 10.88 -3.66 9.25
C LEU A 11 10.74 -4.53 7.99
N LEU A 12 10.92 -5.85 8.10
CA LEU A 12 10.73 -6.78 7.00
C LEU A 12 9.26 -6.85 6.55
N GLU A 13 8.30 -6.82 7.49
CA GLU A 13 6.88 -6.74 7.16
C GLU A 13 6.55 -5.43 6.42
N GLY A 14 7.03 -4.30 6.92
CA GLY A 14 6.88 -2.99 6.25
C GLY A 14 7.45 -3.00 4.83
N LEU A 15 8.63 -3.60 4.64
CA LEU A 15 9.24 -3.76 3.31
C LEU A 15 8.37 -4.61 2.39
N ARG A 16 7.80 -5.72 2.88
CA ARG A 16 6.87 -6.55 2.10
C ARG A 16 5.64 -5.75 1.68
N HIS A 17 5.04 -4.95 2.56
CA HIS A 17 3.90 -4.09 2.20
C HIS A 17 4.24 -3.09 1.09
N MET A 18 5.36 -2.37 1.23
CA MET A 18 5.82 -1.41 0.21
C MET A 18 6.08 -2.10 -1.14
N MET A 19 6.73 -3.27 -1.12
CA MET A 19 7.04 -3.99 -2.36
C MET A 19 5.79 -4.59 -3.01
N THR A 20 4.82 -5.05 -2.23
CA THR A 20 3.53 -5.49 -2.73
C THR A 20 2.80 -4.35 -3.44
N LEU A 21 2.71 -3.18 -2.80
CA LEU A 21 2.05 -2.00 -3.39
C LEU A 21 2.74 -1.58 -4.71
N ARG A 22 4.07 -1.50 -4.71
CA ARG A 22 4.83 -1.15 -5.92
C ARG A 22 4.62 -2.16 -7.05
N THR A 23 4.56 -3.46 -6.72
CA THR A 23 4.32 -4.51 -7.69
C THR A 23 2.89 -4.44 -8.25
N PHE A 24 1.91 -4.22 -7.38
CA PHE A 24 0.52 -4.00 -7.75
C PHE A 24 0.38 -2.81 -8.70
N ASP A 25 0.99 -1.68 -8.36
CA ASP A 25 1.04 -0.48 -9.20
C ASP A 25 1.56 -0.75 -10.61
N ALA A 26 2.71 -1.42 -10.71
CA ALA A 26 3.30 -1.72 -12.00
C ALA A 26 2.36 -2.59 -12.85
N ARG A 27 1.69 -3.58 -12.24
CA ARG A 27 0.75 -4.47 -12.92
C ARG A 27 -0.50 -3.73 -13.38
N MET A 28 -1.08 -2.90 -12.53
CA MET A 28 -2.28 -2.14 -12.86
C MET A 28 -2.01 -1.05 -13.90
N GLN A 29 -0.86 -0.38 -13.84
CA GLN A 29 -0.43 0.57 -14.86
C GLN A 29 -0.27 -0.11 -16.23
N MET A 30 0.27 -1.34 -16.27
CA MET A 30 0.33 -2.13 -17.50
C MET A 30 -1.06 -2.56 -17.98
N ALA A 31 -1.94 -2.97 -17.08
CA ALA A 31 -3.32 -3.34 -17.41
C ALA A 31 -4.08 -2.15 -18.03
N GLN A 32 -3.89 -0.95 -17.48
CA GLN A 32 -4.47 0.28 -18.01
C GLN A 32 -3.95 0.58 -19.43
N ARG A 33 -2.64 0.44 -19.67
CA ARG A 33 -2.03 0.61 -21.01
C ARG A 33 -2.53 -0.44 -22.02
N GLN A 34 -2.96 -1.60 -21.55
CA GLN A 34 -3.58 -2.66 -22.37
C GLN A 34 -5.10 -2.48 -22.54
N GLY A 35 -5.69 -1.42 -21.98
CA GLY A 35 -7.14 -1.17 -22.05
C GLY A 35 -7.99 -2.11 -21.18
N LYS A 36 -7.38 -2.84 -20.25
CA LYS A 36 -8.09 -3.77 -19.35
C LYS A 36 -8.77 -3.06 -18.17
N THR A 37 -8.37 -1.83 -17.89
CA THR A 37 -9.04 -0.91 -16.97
C THR A 37 -9.06 0.48 -17.59
N SER A 38 -10.12 1.25 -17.32
CA SER A 38 -10.29 2.60 -17.87
C SER A 38 -9.30 3.59 -17.26
N PHE A 39 -9.00 3.45 -15.97
CA PHE A 39 -8.25 4.45 -15.21
C PHE A 39 -7.39 3.81 -14.12
N TYR A 40 -6.19 4.37 -13.90
CA TYR A 40 -5.30 3.98 -12.80
C TYR A 40 -4.39 5.14 -12.39
N MET A 41 -4.06 5.25 -11.11
CA MET A 41 -3.10 6.20 -10.56
C MET A 41 -2.03 5.46 -9.75
N GLN A 42 -0.76 5.84 -9.94
CA GLN A 42 0.37 5.23 -9.27
C GLN A 42 0.66 5.88 -7.90
N HIS A 43 1.37 5.11 -7.08
CA HIS A 43 1.81 5.41 -5.72
C HIS A 43 3.35 5.35 -5.58
N LEU A 44 4.07 5.30 -6.71
CA LEU A 44 5.53 5.15 -6.73
C LEU A 44 6.22 6.28 -5.96
N GLY A 45 7.01 5.92 -4.96
CA GLY A 45 7.73 6.86 -4.09
C GLY A 45 6.97 7.27 -2.82
N GLU A 46 5.68 6.93 -2.72
CA GLU A 46 4.82 7.27 -1.58
C GLU A 46 4.40 6.02 -0.77
N GLU A 47 4.94 4.84 -1.09
CA GLU A 47 4.49 3.57 -0.52
C GLU A 47 4.69 3.49 1.00
N ALA A 48 5.82 4.00 1.48
CA ALA A 48 6.17 3.99 2.90
C ALA A 48 5.17 4.78 3.74
N VAL A 49 4.67 5.90 3.23
CA VAL A 49 3.79 6.82 3.97
C VAL A 49 2.51 6.10 4.35
N SER A 50 1.84 5.48 3.38
CA SER A 50 0.57 4.79 3.63
C SER A 50 0.74 3.46 4.37
N CYS A 51 1.72 2.64 3.97
CA CYS A 51 1.94 1.33 4.60
C CYS A 51 2.37 1.46 6.06
N ALA A 52 3.34 2.32 6.38
CA ALA A 52 3.82 2.51 7.75
C ALA A 52 2.75 3.19 8.62
N PHE A 53 2.02 4.16 8.07
CA PHE A 53 0.92 4.80 8.78
C PHE A 53 -0.14 3.79 9.22
N ARG A 54 -0.55 2.86 8.33
CA ARG A 54 -1.52 1.83 8.70
C ARG A 54 -1.02 0.96 9.86
N LYS A 55 0.26 0.60 9.89
CA LYS A 55 0.85 -0.23 10.95
C LYS A 55 0.99 0.50 12.29
N ALA A 56 0.98 1.83 12.29
CA ALA A 56 0.97 2.62 13.52
C ALA A 56 -0.44 2.82 14.11
N LEU A 57 -1.50 2.53 13.34
CA LEU A 57 -2.89 2.68 13.77
C LEU A 57 -3.43 1.41 14.44
N GLN A 58 -4.52 1.57 15.19
CA GLN A 58 -5.26 0.46 15.78
C GLN A 58 -6.33 -0.06 14.80
N PRO A 59 -6.75 -1.33 14.95
CA PRO A 59 -7.95 -1.83 14.29
C PRO A 59 -9.17 -0.99 14.67
N GLY A 60 -9.93 -0.52 13.68
CA GLY A 60 -11.09 0.36 13.89
C GLY A 60 -10.82 1.86 13.71
N ASP A 61 -9.56 2.28 13.64
CA ASP A 61 -9.23 3.69 13.36
C ASP A 61 -9.62 4.06 11.92
N MET A 62 -10.54 5.04 11.82
CA MET A 62 -11.05 5.49 10.53
C MET A 62 -10.00 6.30 9.78
N ASN A 63 -9.81 5.98 8.50
CA ASN A 63 -8.91 6.68 7.59
C ASN A 63 -9.73 7.42 6.52
N PHE A 64 -9.38 8.67 6.22
CA PHE A 64 -9.98 9.46 5.14
C PHE A 64 -8.93 9.72 4.04
N PRO A 65 -8.56 8.70 3.25
CA PRO A 65 -7.45 8.80 2.32
C PRO A 65 -7.79 9.57 1.05
N THR A 66 -6.75 9.99 0.34
CA THR A 66 -6.84 10.39 -1.07
C THR A 66 -6.68 9.17 -1.98
N TYR A 67 -6.76 9.38 -3.30
CA TYR A 67 -6.54 8.33 -4.30
C TYR A 67 -5.10 7.76 -4.35
N ARG A 68 -4.15 8.32 -3.58
CA ARG A 68 -2.75 7.86 -3.49
C ARG A 68 -2.42 7.11 -2.19
N GLN A 69 -3.39 6.52 -1.51
CA GLN A 69 -3.11 5.79 -0.27
C GLN A 69 -3.60 4.34 -0.29
N ALA A 70 -3.54 3.68 -1.45
CA ALA A 70 -3.85 2.25 -1.57
C ALA A 70 -2.97 1.36 -0.65
N GLY A 71 -1.79 1.83 -0.22
CA GLY A 71 -0.96 1.13 0.75
C GLY A 71 -1.62 0.92 2.11
N LEU A 72 -2.61 1.73 2.48
CA LEU A 72 -3.42 1.50 3.69
C LEU A 72 -4.15 0.15 3.60
N LEU A 73 -4.72 -0.17 2.43
CA LEU A 73 -5.44 -1.41 2.20
C LEU A 73 -4.49 -2.61 2.15
N ILE A 74 -3.35 -2.47 1.48
CA ILE A 74 -2.34 -3.52 1.41
C ILE A 74 -1.79 -3.86 2.79
N ALA A 75 -1.43 -2.86 3.60
CA ALA A 75 -0.89 -3.06 4.94
C ALA A 75 -1.93 -3.52 5.97
N ASP A 76 -3.23 -3.38 5.68
CA ASP A 76 -4.34 -3.93 6.48
C ASP A 76 -4.73 -5.36 6.06
N GLY A 77 -4.08 -5.91 5.04
CA GLY A 77 -4.39 -7.25 4.53
C GLY A 77 -5.69 -7.33 3.73
N TYR A 78 -6.19 -6.20 3.20
CA TYR A 78 -7.39 -6.19 2.38
C TYR A 78 -7.18 -7.05 1.11
N PRO A 79 -8.16 -7.89 0.71
CA PRO A 79 -7.97 -8.80 -0.42
C PRO A 79 -7.68 -8.04 -1.73
N MET A 80 -6.52 -8.30 -2.35
CA MET A 80 -6.11 -7.64 -3.60
C MET A 80 -7.11 -7.84 -4.74
N VAL A 81 -7.78 -9.01 -4.80
CA VAL A 81 -8.81 -9.27 -5.81
C VAL A 81 -9.95 -8.25 -5.73
N MET A 82 -10.34 -7.84 -4.51
CA MET A 82 -11.38 -6.83 -4.31
C MET A 82 -10.92 -5.42 -4.69
N MET A 83 -9.61 -5.17 -4.77
CA MET A 83 -9.07 -3.89 -5.24
C MET A 83 -9.09 -3.76 -6.77
N MET A 84 -9.27 -4.87 -7.49
CA MET A 84 -9.24 -4.94 -8.96
C MET A 84 -10.64 -5.05 -9.59
N ASN A 85 -11.66 -5.35 -8.79
CA ASN A 85 -13.04 -5.60 -9.23
C ASN A 85 -13.81 -4.31 -9.49
#